data_AF-A0A803XPC6-F1
#
_entry.id   AF-A0A803XPC6-F1
#
_cell.length_a   1.000
_cell.length_b   1.000
_cell.length_c   1.000
_cell.angle_alpha   90.00
_cell.angle_beta   90.00
_cell.angle_gamma   90.00
#
_symmetry.space_group_name_H-M   'P 1'
#
loop_
_entity.id
_entity.type
_entity.pdbx_description
1 polymer ?
#
loop_
_entity_poly.entity_id
_entity_poly.type
_entity_poly.pdbx_seq_one_letter_code
_entity_poly.pdbx_strand_id
1 'polypeptide(L)'
;HIGTGCPRRLPQECPWIPGGIQGQAGCGSGQPGLVVSDPAYSRGIISFPSEFPSVFCRLKQEQAYVRDEFGKILERERISSNEHLTRAILRERAATEEERQKAQRFARQLEEKDRELKKHDAYYKEQLARLEERSAQFYKVTTEQYQKAADEVSARFKRYETQPVCADLQGKILQCYQQHAQETLSCSALASQYLHCVNHAKQVSLETCL
;
A
#
# COMPACT_ATOMS: atom_id res chain seq x y z
N HIS A 1 -17.17 9.88 1.33
CA HIS A 1 -16.49 11.17 1.54
C HIS A 1 -15.02 11.01 1.19
N ILE A 2 -14.60 11.76 0.17
CA ILE A 2 -13.28 11.75 -0.47
C ILE A 2 -12.47 12.92 0.10
N GLY A 3 -11.16 12.72 0.27
CA GLY A 3 -10.15 13.78 0.48
C GLY A 3 -9.91 14.14 1.96
N THR A 4 -8.69 14.39 2.44
CA THR A 4 -7.45 14.79 1.75
C THR A 4 -6.23 14.44 2.60
N GLY A 5 -5.31 13.63 2.05
CA GLY A 5 -3.96 13.45 2.59
C GLY A 5 -2.99 14.48 2.00
N CYS A 6 -2.11 15.04 2.83
CA CYS A 6 -0.98 15.85 2.39
C CYS A 6 0.10 14.99 1.71
N PRO A 7 0.60 15.35 0.51
CA PRO A 7 1.80 14.72 -0.03
C PRO A 7 3.07 15.43 0.47
N ARG A 8 4.03 14.62 0.93
CA ARG A 8 5.43 15.00 1.17
C ARG A 8 6.06 15.56 -0.10
N ARG A 9 6.87 16.61 0.03
CA ARG A 9 7.76 17.10 -1.03
C ARG A 9 9.20 16.82 -0.60
N LEU A 10 9.91 15.98 -1.34
CA LEU A 10 11.36 15.79 -1.30
C LEU A 10 12.00 16.47 -2.52
N PRO A 11 13.31 16.78 -2.47
CA PRO A 11 13.93 17.90 -3.17
C PRO A 11 14.23 17.54 -4.62
N GLN A 12 14.00 18.50 -5.52
CA GLN A 12 14.60 18.45 -6.84
C GLN A 12 15.81 19.37 -6.89
N GLU A 13 16.83 18.81 -7.49
CA GLU A 13 18.17 19.30 -7.67
C GLU A 13 18.18 20.56 -8.55
N CYS A 14 19.10 21.48 -8.28
CA CYS A 14 19.40 22.60 -9.16
C CYS A 14 20.57 22.20 -10.09
N PRO A 15 20.35 22.06 -11.41
CA PRO A 15 21.44 21.93 -12.36
C PRO A 15 22.03 23.31 -12.67
N TRP A 16 23.35 23.41 -12.55
CA TRP A 16 24.18 24.46 -13.11
C TRP A 16 23.97 24.60 -14.62
N ILE A 17 23.80 25.83 -15.12
CA ILE A 17 24.38 26.29 -16.41
C ILE A 17 24.78 27.78 -16.28
N PRO A 18 26.00 28.17 -16.69
CA PRO A 18 26.46 29.56 -16.78
C PRO A 18 26.14 30.15 -18.17
N GLY A 19 25.92 31.47 -18.24
CA GLY A 19 25.73 32.13 -19.54
C GLY A 19 25.61 33.63 -19.37
N GLY A 20 26.70 34.33 -19.70
CA GLY A 20 26.75 35.79 -19.71
C GLY A 20 25.81 36.38 -20.76
N ILE A 21 25.34 37.60 -20.46
CA ILE A 21 24.73 38.48 -21.43
C ILE A 21 25.34 39.87 -21.23
N GLN A 22 26.19 40.22 -22.18
CA GLN A 22 26.55 41.59 -22.50
C GLN A 22 25.28 42.35 -22.85
N GLY A 23 24.92 43.33 -22.04
CA GLY A 23 23.96 44.37 -22.36
C GLY A 23 24.70 45.70 -22.43
N GLN A 24 24.96 46.15 -23.64
CA GLN A 24 25.57 47.44 -23.95
C GLN A 24 24.67 48.57 -23.43
N ALA A 25 25.20 49.42 -22.56
CA ALA A 25 24.70 50.78 -22.39
C ALA A 25 25.77 51.71 -22.97
N GLY A 26 25.65 51.98 -24.27
CA GLY A 26 26.27 53.14 -24.87
C GLY A 26 25.54 54.39 -24.37
N CYS A 27 26.25 55.26 -23.65
CA CYS A 27 25.91 56.67 -23.53
C CYS A 27 27.08 57.46 -24.11
N GLY A 28 26.76 58.22 -25.15
CA GLY A 28 27.69 58.82 -26.07
C GLY A 28 28.62 59.85 -25.46
N SER A 29 29.79 59.90 -26.08
CA SER A 29 30.63 61.07 -26.23
C SER A 29 29.80 62.31 -26.59
N GLY A 30 29.62 63.20 -25.62
CA GLY A 30 29.14 64.56 -25.82
C GLY A 30 30.19 65.54 -25.32
N GLN A 31 31.09 65.95 -26.21
CA GLN A 31 31.71 67.27 -26.09
C GLN A 31 30.65 68.31 -26.43
N PRO A 32 30.61 69.42 -25.68
CA PRO A 32 30.37 70.72 -26.29
C PRO A 32 31.65 71.54 -26.16
N GLY A 33 32.31 71.77 -27.30
CA GLY A 33 33.19 72.93 -27.44
C GLY A 33 32.33 74.19 -27.38
N LEU A 34 32.63 75.08 -26.45
CA LEU A 34 32.25 76.48 -26.55
C LEU A 34 33.52 77.28 -26.75
N VAL A 35 33.76 77.64 -28.02
CA VAL A 35 34.66 78.72 -28.38
C VAL A 35 33.89 80.01 -28.16
N VAL A 36 34.34 80.83 -27.21
CA VAL A 36 34.04 82.26 -27.20
C VAL A 36 35.36 82.98 -26.96
N SER A 37 35.82 83.65 -28.00
CA SER A 37 36.96 84.56 -27.97
C SER A 37 36.61 85.85 -27.20
N ASP A 38 37.63 86.39 -26.52
CA ASP A 38 37.78 87.67 -25.81
C ASP A 38 36.97 88.88 -26.35
N PRO A 39 36.71 89.95 -25.53
CA PRO A 39 37.65 90.49 -24.55
C PRO A 39 37.07 91.02 -23.22
N ALA A 40 37.83 90.87 -22.15
CA ALA A 40 38.18 91.97 -21.22
C ALA A 40 38.89 91.40 -19.99
N TYR A 41 40.20 91.31 -20.12
CA TYR A 41 41.18 91.61 -19.10
C TYR A 41 40.60 92.33 -17.86
N SER A 42 40.35 91.56 -16.82
CA SER A 42 40.73 91.96 -15.47
C SER A 42 41.76 90.94 -15.01
N ARG A 43 43.03 91.37 -14.98
CA ARG A 43 44.09 90.68 -14.23
C ARG A 43 43.72 90.71 -12.76
N GLY A 44 42.79 89.86 -12.36
CA GLY A 44 42.89 89.22 -11.07
C GLY A 44 44.03 88.22 -11.21
N ILE A 45 45.21 88.56 -10.72
CA ILE A 45 46.09 87.53 -10.23
C ILE A 45 45.26 86.83 -9.16
N ILE A 46 44.59 85.71 -9.50
CA ILE A 46 44.29 84.74 -8.48
C ILE A 46 45.68 84.29 -8.07
N SER A 47 46.20 84.91 -7.04
CA SER A 47 47.35 84.43 -6.31
C SER A 47 46.98 83.00 -6.00
N PHE A 48 47.55 82.01 -6.71
CA PHE A 48 47.48 80.64 -6.26
C PHE A 48 47.98 80.70 -4.83
N PRO A 49 47.14 80.44 -3.81
CA PRO A 49 47.61 80.41 -2.45
C PRO A 49 48.81 79.46 -2.44
N SER A 50 49.93 79.89 -1.86
CA SER A 50 51.08 79.02 -1.58
C SER A 50 50.69 77.79 -0.73
N GLU A 51 49.44 77.73 -0.28
CA GLU A 51 48.77 76.67 0.46
C GLU A 51 48.05 75.62 -0.42
N PHE A 52 47.93 75.80 -1.75
CA PHE A 52 47.30 74.78 -2.61
C PHE A 52 48.01 73.42 -2.59
N PRO A 53 49.37 73.36 -2.68
CA PRO A 53 50.10 72.11 -2.53
C PRO A 53 49.90 71.45 -1.15
N SER A 54 49.74 72.25 -0.08
CA SER A 54 49.58 71.72 1.29
C SER A 54 48.17 71.20 1.57
N VAL A 55 47.12 71.87 1.06
CA VAL A 55 45.71 71.42 1.19
C VAL A 55 45.46 70.14 0.37
N PHE A 56 46.00 70.06 -0.84
CA PHE A 56 45.89 68.86 -1.68
C PHE A 56 46.59 67.64 -1.08
N CYS A 57 47.77 67.82 -0.49
CA CYS A 57 48.46 66.76 0.24
C CYS A 57 47.64 66.26 1.45
N ARG A 58 46.99 67.16 2.19
CA ARG A 58 46.14 66.80 3.33
C ARG A 58 44.90 65.99 2.92
N LEU A 59 44.19 66.41 1.86
CA LEU A 59 43.04 65.66 1.32
C LEU A 59 43.42 64.25 0.85
N LYS A 60 44.58 64.10 0.20
CA LYS A 60 45.10 62.78 -0.19
C LYS A 60 45.44 61.90 1.01
N GLN A 61 46.03 62.48 2.06
CA GLN A 61 46.33 61.77 3.29
C GLN A 61 45.05 61.30 3.99
N GLU A 62 44.04 62.17 4.10
CA GLU A 62 42.74 61.82 4.66
C GLU A 62 42.02 60.75 3.83
N GLN A 63 42.05 60.84 2.49
CA GLN A 63 41.49 59.81 1.61
C GLN A 63 42.20 58.46 1.74
N ALA A 64 43.54 58.47 1.89
CA ALA A 64 44.32 57.26 2.12
C ALA A 64 44.03 56.65 3.50
N TYR A 65 43.93 57.48 4.54
CA TYR A 65 43.57 57.07 5.89
C TYR A 65 42.17 56.44 5.94
N VAL A 66 41.18 57.11 5.36
CA VAL A 66 39.81 56.59 5.27
C VAL A 66 39.80 55.25 4.51
N ARG A 67 40.50 55.15 3.38
CA ARG A 67 40.59 53.91 2.60
C ARG A 67 41.20 52.76 3.40
N ASP A 68 42.24 53.01 4.18
CA ASP A 68 42.90 52.01 5.04
C ASP A 68 41.97 51.56 6.19
N GLU A 69 41.30 52.50 6.87
CA GLU A 69 40.34 52.17 7.93
C GLU A 69 39.15 51.36 7.41
N PHE A 70 38.59 51.73 6.26
CA PHE A 70 37.56 50.91 5.60
C PHE A 70 38.09 49.52 5.23
N GLY A 71 39.34 49.41 4.77
CA GLY A 71 39.99 48.12 4.50
C GLY A 71 40.07 47.23 5.75
N LYS A 72 40.48 47.79 6.89
CA LYS A 72 40.53 47.08 8.18
C LYS A 72 39.15 46.63 8.64
N ILE A 73 38.13 47.48 8.50
CA ILE A 73 36.76 47.16 8.88
C ILE A 73 36.21 46.03 8.00
N LEU A 74 36.34 46.14 6.68
CA LEU A 74 35.90 45.11 5.74
C LEU A 74 36.58 43.76 6.00
N GLU A 75 37.87 43.77 6.31
CA GLU A 75 38.60 42.54 6.61
C GLU A 75 38.14 41.90 7.92
N ARG A 76 37.87 42.70 8.97
CA ARG A 76 37.30 42.21 10.24
C ARG A 76 35.90 41.62 10.05
N GLU A 77 35.04 42.31 9.30
CA GLU A 77 33.70 41.82 8.95
C GLU A 77 33.78 40.52 8.16
N ARG A 78 34.69 40.43 7.18
CA ARG A 78 34.92 39.21 6.38
C ARG A 78 35.38 38.05 7.24
N ILE A 79 36.33 38.26 8.15
CA ILE A 79 36.83 37.22 9.06
C ILE A 79 35.70 36.78 10.01
N SER A 80 35.01 37.71 10.67
CA SER A 80 33.89 37.41 11.57
C SER A 80 32.78 36.63 10.87
N SER A 81 32.39 37.07 9.67
CA SER A 81 31.39 36.42 8.83
C SER A 81 31.82 35.01 8.42
N ASN A 82 33.07 34.83 7.98
CA ASN A 82 33.59 33.52 7.60
C ASN A 82 33.71 32.56 8.80
N GLU A 83 34.14 33.05 9.96
CA GLU A 83 34.15 32.27 11.20
C GLU A 83 32.73 31.89 11.64
N HIS A 84 31.76 32.79 11.49
CA HIS A 84 30.35 32.51 11.79
C HIS A 84 29.80 31.45 10.84
N LEU A 85 30.04 31.60 9.53
CA LEU A 85 29.65 30.63 8.51
C LEU A 85 30.29 29.26 8.76
N THR A 86 31.59 29.21 9.04
CA THR A 86 32.31 27.97 9.33
C THR A 86 31.72 27.27 10.56
N ARG A 87 31.41 28.02 11.62
CA ARG A 87 30.73 27.49 12.81
C ARG A 87 29.33 26.96 12.49
N ALA A 88 28.55 27.66 11.67
CA ALA A 88 27.22 27.20 11.25
C ALA A 88 27.31 25.90 10.44
N ILE A 89 28.22 25.83 9.47
CA ILE A 89 28.43 24.64 8.63
C ILE A 89 28.80 23.42 9.49
N LEU A 90 29.68 23.58 10.48
CA LEU A 90 30.09 22.49 11.36
C LEU A 90 28.92 21.98 12.21
N ARG A 91 28.06 22.89 12.70
CA ARG A 91 26.85 22.52 13.46
C ARG A 91 25.85 21.75 12.60
N GLU A 92 25.59 22.23 11.39
CA GLU A 92 24.69 21.55 10.46
C GLU A 92 25.21 20.16 10.09
N ARG A 93 26.52 20.04 9.79
CA ARG A 93 27.13 18.73 9.52
C ARG A 93 27.00 17.78 10.71
N ALA A 94 27.26 18.25 11.93
CA ALA A 94 27.10 17.44 13.13
C ALA A 94 25.64 17.00 13.33
N ALA A 95 24.68 17.91 13.17
CA ALA A 95 23.26 17.59 13.28
C ALA A 95 22.81 16.57 12.22
N THR A 96 23.21 16.76 10.95
CA THR A 96 22.85 15.82 9.87
C THR A 96 23.44 14.42 10.09
N GLU A 97 24.66 14.32 10.61
CA GLU A 97 25.29 13.04 10.91
C GLU A 97 24.62 12.36 12.11
N GLU A 98 24.25 13.12 13.14
CA GLU A 98 23.50 12.59 14.29
C GLU A 98 22.15 12.02 13.84
N GLU A 99 21.41 12.75 13.01
CA GLU A 99 20.13 12.29 12.46
C GLU A 99 20.30 11.07 11.55
N ARG A 100 21.37 11.03 10.74
CA ARG A 100 21.71 9.86 9.92
C ARG A 100 22.01 8.64 10.79
N GLN A 101 22.75 8.80 11.89
CA GLN A 101 23.04 7.72 12.82
C GLN A 101 21.79 7.24 13.55
N LYS A 102 20.91 8.16 13.99
CA LYS A 102 19.60 7.80 14.57
C LYS A 102 18.77 7.00 13.57
N ALA A 103 18.64 7.48 12.34
CA ALA A 103 17.91 6.79 11.27
C ALA A 103 18.50 5.39 11.02
N GLN A 104 19.83 5.25 10.98
CA GLN A 104 20.49 3.96 10.81
C GLN A 104 20.22 3.00 11.99
N ARG A 105 20.22 3.50 13.23
CA ARG A 105 19.89 2.69 14.42
C ARG A 105 18.44 2.18 14.36
N PHE A 106 17.50 3.06 14.02
CA PHE A 106 16.09 2.67 13.85
C PHE A 106 15.91 1.68 12.70
N ALA A 107 16.60 1.85 11.58
CA ALA A 107 16.55 0.89 10.48
C ALA A 107 16.99 -0.51 10.91
N ARG A 108 18.09 -0.62 11.67
CA ARG A 108 18.56 -1.91 12.22
C ARG A 108 17.56 -2.54 13.19
N GLN A 109 16.97 -1.73 14.08
CA GLN A 109 15.94 -2.20 15.00
C GLN A 109 14.71 -2.71 14.26
N LEU A 110 14.27 -2.00 13.21
CA LEU A 110 13.15 -2.43 12.37
C LEU A 110 13.45 -3.74 11.67
N GLU A 111 14.65 -3.90 11.08
CA GLU A 111 15.04 -5.16 10.45
C GLU A 111 15.05 -6.34 11.43
N GLU A 112 15.51 -6.12 12.67
CA GLU A 112 15.48 -7.14 13.71
C GLU A 112 14.05 -7.52 14.10
N LYS A 113 13.18 -6.52 14.29
CA LYS A 113 11.75 -6.73 14.59
C LYS A 113 11.03 -7.45 13.45
N ASP A 114 11.33 -7.10 12.20
CA ASP A 114 10.79 -7.77 11.02
C ASP A 114 11.23 -9.24 10.95
N ARG A 115 12.47 -9.55 11.34
CA ARG A 115 12.94 -10.94 11.43
C ARG A 115 12.23 -11.72 12.52
N GLU A 116 12.03 -11.12 13.69
CA GLU A 116 11.25 -11.73 14.79
C GLU A 116 9.81 -12.01 14.35
N LEU A 117 9.14 -11.01 13.76
CA LEU A 117 7.78 -11.14 13.25
C LEU A 117 7.66 -12.24 12.20
N LYS A 118 8.61 -12.32 11.26
CA LYS A 118 8.62 -13.39 10.25
C LYS A 118 8.76 -14.79 10.86
N LYS A 119 9.57 -14.94 11.91
CA LYS A 119 9.69 -16.22 12.63
C LYS A 119 8.36 -16.61 13.29
N HIS A 120 7.70 -15.65 13.94
CA HIS A 120 6.41 -15.90 14.57
C HIS A 120 5.32 -16.22 13.54
N ASP A 121 5.26 -15.48 12.44
CA ASP A 121 4.32 -15.72 11.34
C ASP A 121 4.50 -17.11 10.74
N ALA A 122 5.74 -17.52 10.46
CA ALA A 122 6.03 -18.87 9.98
C ALA A 122 5.59 -19.95 10.99
N TYR A 123 5.89 -19.76 12.28
CA TYR A 123 5.49 -20.68 13.33
C TYR A 123 3.96 -20.83 13.43
N TYR A 124 3.22 -19.72 13.47
CA TYR A 124 1.76 -19.78 13.57
C TYR A 124 1.10 -20.34 12.31
N LYS A 125 1.63 -20.04 11.11
CA LYS A 125 1.18 -20.65 9.86
C LYS A 125 1.38 -22.16 9.86
N GLU A 126 2.51 -22.64 10.35
CA GLU A 126 2.78 -24.08 10.46
C GLU A 126 1.82 -24.76 11.45
N GLN A 127 1.57 -24.14 12.61
CA GLN A 127 0.59 -24.66 13.57
C GLN A 127 -0.82 -24.73 12.99
N LEU A 128 -1.24 -23.69 12.26
CA LEU A 128 -2.54 -23.66 11.58
C LEU A 128 -2.62 -24.75 10.51
N ALA A 129 -1.61 -24.86 9.64
CA ALA A 129 -1.59 -25.89 8.60
C ALA A 129 -1.67 -27.30 9.19
N ARG A 130 -0.94 -27.57 10.28
CA ARG A 130 -0.99 -28.87 10.97
C ARG A 130 -2.37 -29.15 11.59
N LEU A 131 -3.00 -28.12 12.14
CA LEU A 131 -4.34 -28.24 12.71
C LEU A 131 -5.38 -28.49 11.62
N GLU A 132 -5.32 -27.74 10.52
CA GLU A 132 -6.19 -27.90 9.35
C GLU A 132 -6.02 -29.28 8.70
N GLU A 133 -4.79 -29.77 8.56
CA GLU A 133 -4.52 -31.11 8.04
C GLU A 133 -5.13 -32.19 8.95
N ARG A 134 -4.87 -32.12 10.26
CA ARG A 134 -5.45 -33.07 11.22
C ARG A 134 -6.98 -33.02 11.21
N SER A 135 -7.55 -31.83 11.13
CA SER A 135 -9.00 -31.62 11.06
C SER A 135 -9.57 -32.23 9.78
N ALA A 136 -8.96 -31.98 8.62
CA ALA A 136 -9.38 -32.55 7.35
C ALA A 136 -9.28 -34.09 7.33
N GLN A 137 -8.21 -34.65 7.90
CA GLN A 137 -8.07 -36.10 8.06
C GLN A 137 -9.17 -36.67 8.97
N PHE A 138 -9.46 -36.00 10.08
CA PHE A 138 -10.54 -36.40 10.98
C PHE A 138 -11.89 -36.41 10.26
N TYR A 139 -12.24 -35.33 9.56
CA TYR A 139 -13.49 -35.27 8.80
C TYR A 139 -13.59 -36.39 7.74
N LYS A 140 -12.53 -36.63 6.96
CA LYS A 140 -12.49 -37.71 5.97
C LYS A 140 -12.72 -39.09 6.61
N VAL A 141 -11.97 -39.43 7.65
CA VAL A 141 -12.11 -40.74 8.31
C VAL A 141 -13.50 -40.88 8.94
N THR A 142 -14.05 -39.82 9.54
CA THR A 142 -15.39 -39.88 10.13
C THR A 142 -16.49 -40.07 9.10
N THR A 143 -16.43 -39.38 7.95
CA THR A 143 -17.43 -39.56 6.89
C THR A 143 -17.29 -40.92 6.22
N GLU A 144 -16.06 -41.39 5.99
CA GLU A 144 -15.81 -42.74 5.45
C GLU A 144 -16.31 -43.84 6.38
N GLN A 145 -16.02 -43.75 7.69
CA GLN A 145 -16.51 -44.72 8.67
C GLN A 145 -18.03 -44.69 8.80
N TYR A 146 -18.63 -43.50 8.82
CA TYR A 146 -20.08 -43.35 8.85
C TYR A 146 -20.73 -43.95 7.60
N GLN A 147 -20.22 -43.62 6.42
CA GLN A 147 -20.72 -44.14 5.15
C GLN A 147 -20.58 -45.67 5.11
N LYS A 148 -19.43 -46.21 5.53
CA LYS A 148 -19.22 -47.66 5.60
C LYS A 148 -20.19 -48.34 6.57
N ALA A 149 -20.43 -47.74 7.74
CA ALA A 149 -21.40 -48.27 8.70
C ALA A 149 -22.83 -48.20 8.14
N ALA A 150 -23.19 -47.09 7.48
CA ALA A 150 -24.48 -46.93 6.81
C ALA A 150 -24.64 -47.96 5.67
N ASP A 151 -23.60 -48.20 4.89
CA ASP A 151 -23.60 -49.18 3.80
C ASP A 151 -23.70 -50.60 4.34
N GLU A 152 -23.00 -50.95 5.43
CA GLU A 152 -23.10 -52.27 6.06
C GLU A 152 -24.49 -52.50 6.65
N VAL A 153 -25.04 -51.51 7.35
CA VAL A 153 -26.43 -51.56 7.83
C VAL A 153 -27.38 -51.67 6.64
N SER A 154 -27.19 -50.88 5.58
CA SER A 154 -28.01 -50.97 4.38
C SER A 154 -27.86 -52.32 3.67
N ALA A 155 -26.71 -52.97 3.70
CA ALA A 155 -26.51 -54.28 3.09
C ALA A 155 -27.22 -55.38 3.89
N ARG A 156 -27.19 -55.28 5.23
CA ARG A 156 -27.92 -56.20 6.13
C ARG A 156 -29.42 -55.94 6.15
N PHE A 157 -29.83 -54.69 5.99
CA PHE A 157 -31.22 -54.23 6.07
C PHE A 157 -31.78 -53.77 4.71
N LYS A 158 -31.11 -54.09 3.60
CA LYS A 158 -31.63 -53.90 2.23
C LYS A 158 -32.92 -54.66 2.24
N ARG A 159 -34.00 -53.89 2.34
CA ARG A 159 -35.28 -54.41 2.81
C ARG A 159 -35.64 -55.54 1.87
N TYR A 160 -36.07 -56.65 2.46
CA TYR A 160 -36.90 -57.62 1.78
C TYR A 160 -37.77 -56.85 0.79
N GLU A 161 -37.53 -57.03 -0.50
CA GLU A 161 -38.49 -56.69 -1.54
C GLU A 161 -39.73 -57.48 -1.16
N THR A 162 -40.65 -56.87 -0.40
CA THR A 162 -41.92 -57.47 -0.04
C THR A 162 -42.71 -57.53 -1.33
N GLN A 163 -42.44 -58.57 -2.11
CA GLN A 163 -43.20 -58.89 -3.29
C GLN A 163 -44.64 -59.13 -2.81
N PRO A 164 -45.61 -58.33 -3.28
CA PRO A 164 -46.98 -58.46 -2.81
C PRO A 164 -47.47 -59.87 -3.12
N VAL A 165 -47.87 -60.60 -2.09
CA VAL A 165 -48.39 -61.95 -2.25
C VAL A 165 -49.68 -61.87 -3.06
N CYS A 166 -49.77 -62.68 -4.13
CA CYS A 166 -50.92 -62.72 -5.04
C CYS A 166 -51.11 -61.44 -5.89
N ALA A 167 -50.06 -60.66 -6.16
CA ALA A 167 -50.11 -59.42 -6.95
C ALA A 167 -50.84 -59.57 -8.29
N ASP A 168 -50.61 -60.66 -9.02
CA ASP A 168 -51.23 -60.91 -10.32
C ASP A 168 -52.75 -61.15 -10.21
N LEU A 169 -53.19 -61.85 -9.16
CA LEU A 169 -54.61 -62.07 -8.85
C LEU A 169 -55.26 -60.76 -8.40
N GLN A 170 -54.53 -59.94 -7.63
CA GLN A 170 -54.97 -58.60 -7.24
C GLN A 170 -55.17 -57.68 -8.45
N GLY A 171 -54.30 -57.75 -9.46
CA GLY A 171 -54.48 -57.02 -10.71
C GLY A 171 -55.74 -57.47 -11.46
N LYS A 172 -55.92 -58.79 -11.63
CA LYS A 172 -57.05 -59.36 -12.37
C LYS A 172 -58.41 -59.10 -11.71
N ILE A 173 -58.48 -59.15 -10.37
CA ILE A 173 -59.73 -58.90 -9.66
C ILE A 173 -60.13 -57.42 -9.74
N LEU A 174 -59.16 -56.50 -9.64
CA LEU A 174 -59.41 -55.07 -9.80
C LEU A 174 -59.87 -54.76 -11.23
N GLN A 175 -59.26 -55.40 -12.23
CA GLN A 175 -59.66 -55.26 -13.63
C GLN A 175 -61.09 -55.79 -13.87
N CYS A 176 -61.45 -56.92 -13.26
CA CYS A 176 -62.80 -57.49 -13.38
C CYS A 176 -63.87 -56.56 -12.79
N TYR A 177 -63.64 -56.00 -11.60
CA TYR A 177 -64.59 -55.06 -10.99
C TYR A 177 -64.71 -53.73 -11.75
N GLN A 178 -63.65 -53.28 -12.41
CA GLN A 178 -63.71 -52.09 -13.28
C GLN A 178 -64.56 -52.34 -14.54
N GLN A 179 -64.50 -53.55 -15.10
CA GLN A 179 -65.24 -53.91 -16.31
C GLN A 179 -66.72 -54.29 -16.01
N HIS A 180 -67.00 -54.84 -14.83
CA HIS A 180 -68.32 -55.37 -14.45
C HIS A 180 -68.86 -54.71 -13.16
N ALA A 181 -68.90 -53.37 -13.13
CA ALA A 181 -69.28 -52.60 -11.93
C ALA A 181 -70.71 -52.86 -11.43
N GLN A 182 -71.65 -53.23 -12.32
CA GLN A 182 -73.04 -53.55 -11.96
C GLN A 182 -73.30 -55.07 -11.78
N GLU A 183 -72.33 -55.92 -12.15
CA GLU A 183 -72.44 -57.38 -12.11
C GLU A 183 -71.29 -57.98 -11.29
N THR A 184 -71.13 -57.49 -10.06
CA THR A 184 -70.02 -57.83 -9.16
C THR A 184 -69.91 -59.32 -8.84
N LEU A 185 -71.01 -60.08 -8.95
CA LEU A 185 -71.04 -61.53 -8.75
C LEU A 185 -70.30 -62.32 -9.85
N SER A 186 -70.11 -61.74 -11.05
CA SER A 186 -69.31 -62.38 -12.12
C SER A 186 -67.83 -62.53 -11.73
N CYS A 187 -67.32 -61.63 -10.90
CA CYS A 187 -65.95 -61.64 -10.39
C CYS A 187 -65.77 -62.50 -9.13
N SER A 188 -66.82 -63.17 -8.64
CA SER A 188 -66.81 -63.98 -7.40
C SER A 188 -65.82 -65.15 -7.45
N ALA A 189 -65.62 -65.75 -8.63
CA ALA A 189 -64.64 -66.81 -8.84
C ALA A 189 -63.21 -66.29 -8.66
N LEU A 190 -62.88 -65.11 -9.21
CA LEU A 190 -61.58 -64.46 -8.99
C LEU A 190 -61.38 -64.04 -7.55
N ALA A 191 -62.43 -63.52 -6.89
CA ALA A 191 -62.39 -63.15 -5.48
C ALA A 191 -62.08 -64.35 -4.56
N SER A 192 -62.71 -65.49 -4.84
CA SER A 192 -62.45 -66.74 -4.10
C SER A 192 -61.01 -67.22 -4.29
N GLN A 193 -60.48 -67.13 -5.51
CA GLN A 193 -59.08 -67.51 -5.80
C GLN A 193 -58.07 -66.59 -5.11
N TYR A 194 -58.31 -65.27 -5.13
CA TYR A 194 -57.47 -64.31 -4.40
C TYR A 194 -57.48 -64.59 -2.89
N LEU A 195 -58.65 -64.83 -2.31
CA LEU A 195 -58.79 -65.13 -0.89
C LEU A 195 -58.07 -66.44 -0.50
N HIS A 196 -58.19 -67.47 -1.34
CA HIS A 196 -57.47 -68.73 -1.13
C HIS A 196 -55.94 -68.52 -1.16
N CYS A 197 -55.45 -67.74 -2.13
CA CYS A 197 -54.03 -67.41 -2.25
C CYS A 197 -53.51 -66.63 -1.02
N VAL A 198 -54.26 -65.63 -0.55
CA VAL A 198 -53.90 -64.85 0.65
C VAL A 198 -53.92 -65.70 1.92
N ASN A 199 -54.92 -66.57 2.09
CA ASN A 199 -55.01 -67.43 3.27
C ASN A 199 -53.90 -68.47 3.31
N HIS A 200 -53.57 -69.07 2.16
CA HIS A 200 -52.42 -69.97 2.04
C HIS A 200 -51.12 -69.26 2.40
N ALA A 201 -50.90 -68.04 1.87
CA ALA A 201 -49.70 -67.26 2.19
C ALA A 201 -49.62 -66.87 3.67
N LYS A 202 -50.75 -66.51 4.30
CA LYS A 202 -50.80 -66.26 5.75
C LYS A 202 -50.38 -67.49 6.55
N GLN A 203 -50.88 -68.66 6.19
CA GLN A 203 -50.55 -69.91 6.86
C GLN A 203 -49.05 -70.24 6.75
N VAL A 204 -48.49 -70.15 5.54
CA VAL A 204 -47.04 -70.36 5.29
C VAL A 204 -46.18 -69.33 6.04
N SER A 205 -46.60 -68.06 6.08
CA SER A 205 -45.84 -67.01 6.80
C SER A 205 -45.81 -67.21 8.32
N LEU A 206 -46.85 -67.79 8.90
CA LEU A 206 -46.93 -68.09 10.33
C LEU A 206 -46.07 -69.30 10.73
N GLU A 207 -45.92 -70.27 9.82
CA GLU A 207 -45.07 -71.46 10.03
C GLU A 207 -43.57 -71.16 9.88
N THR A 208 -43.20 -70.13 9.12
CA THR A 208 -41.79 -69.79 8.82
C THR A 208 -41.15 -68.86 9.87
N CYS A 209 -41.93 -68.36 10.84
CA CYS A 209 -41.49 -67.41 11.87
C CYS A 209 -41.25 -68.03 13.27
N LEU A 210 -41.35 -69.36 13.39
CA LEU A 210 -41.03 -70.17 14.58
C LEU A 210 -39.68 -70.86 14.40
#